data_AF-A0AAP2CJQ5-F1
#
_entry.id   AF-A0AAP2CJQ5-F1
#
_cell.length_a   1.000
_cell.length_b   1.000
_cell.length_c   1.000
_cell.angle_alpha   90.00
_cell.angle_beta   90.00
_cell.angle_gamma   90.00
#
_symmetry.space_group_name_H-M   'P 1'
#
loop_
_entity.id
_entity.type
_entity.pdbx_description
1 polymer ?
#
loop_
_entity_poly.entity_id
_entity_poly.type
_entity_poly.pdbx_seq_one_letter_code
_entity_poly.pdbx_strand_id
1 'polypeptide(L)'
;GSWQFALEEDGTYAMVGTLPSDQDYQLQIQIGEHEQYISDWMQPAMAPPIEGMFFTREEDGVYIYLNSRGEDNYFLWTTEETWQFRSWFNPIYRYEPYTNTIIPREENINLCYRNEKSGDIRLGSGAQSVDGEIRGVELMRIPIYSEKLGLRYSIEVWQRTLDHAAFEFWESIRKNTDDLGDIFSPMPAFLGSNIKKVGREDTPVIGYISVGRSERKRLFIDFTDIRPWSPRIADYSHCEMVPDIIREHQYFEYFNRPNVEVGDPVIENGLWIGWNYTYTDCTDCRLRGTTEKPDFWDEEI
;
A
#
# COMPACT_ATOMS: atom_id res chain seq x y z
N GLY A 1 -20.35 17.26 -21.45
CA GLY A 1 -21.42 16.34 -21.01
C GLY A 1 -21.64 16.50 -19.52
N SER A 2 -22.39 15.61 -18.87
CA SER A 2 -22.41 15.48 -17.41
C SER A 2 -22.11 14.03 -17.06
N TRP A 3 -21.26 13.84 -16.06
CA TRP A 3 -20.75 12.55 -15.64
C TRP A 3 -20.97 12.44 -14.13
N GLN A 4 -21.63 11.36 -13.71
CA GLN A 4 -22.00 11.13 -12.32
C GLN A 4 -21.05 10.11 -11.72
N PHE A 5 -20.52 10.44 -10.55
CA PHE A 5 -19.65 9.56 -9.78
C PHE A 5 -20.47 8.96 -8.63
N ALA A 6 -20.37 7.65 -8.45
CA ALA A 6 -20.99 6.93 -7.35
C ALA A 6 -20.01 6.79 -6.20
N LEU A 7 -20.51 6.84 -4.97
CA LEU A 7 -19.73 6.50 -3.79
C LEU A 7 -19.36 5.01 -3.85
N GLU A 8 -18.06 4.71 -3.75
CA GLU A 8 -17.57 3.34 -3.59
C GLU A 8 -17.38 3.06 -2.09
N GLU A 9 -16.30 3.59 -1.50
CA GLU A 9 -15.93 3.39 -0.09
C GLU A 9 -15.08 4.56 0.44
N ASP A 10 -15.12 4.80 1.76
CA ASP A 10 -14.27 5.76 2.48
C ASP A 10 -14.20 7.17 1.85
N GLY A 11 -15.33 7.66 1.31
CA GLY A 11 -15.41 8.97 0.66
C GLY A 11 -14.79 9.02 -0.74
N THR A 12 -14.42 7.88 -1.31
CA THR A 12 -14.01 7.73 -2.71
C THR A 12 -15.22 7.67 -3.61
N TYR A 13 -15.27 8.55 -4.61
CA TYR A 13 -16.30 8.58 -5.63
C TYR A 13 -15.69 8.19 -6.98
N ALA A 14 -16.28 7.19 -7.64
CA ALA A 14 -15.78 6.65 -8.90
C ALA A 14 -16.87 6.56 -9.96
N MET A 15 -16.45 6.48 -11.21
CA MET A 15 -17.34 6.15 -12.31
C MET A 15 -16.64 5.21 -13.30
N VAL A 16 -17.42 4.37 -13.96
CA VAL A 16 -16.96 3.60 -15.11
C VAL A 16 -17.28 4.39 -16.37
N GLY A 17 -16.25 4.82 -17.09
CA GLY A 17 -16.41 5.56 -18.34
C GLY A 17 -15.15 6.30 -18.76
N THR A 18 -15.26 7.06 -19.85
CA THR A 18 -14.16 7.89 -20.38
C THR A 18 -14.56 9.36 -20.35
N LEU A 19 -13.66 10.19 -19.84
CA LEU A 19 -13.73 11.64 -19.94
C LEU A 19 -12.87 12.09 -21.14
N PRO A 20 -13.44 12.77 -22.15
CA PRO A 20 -12.68 13.39 -23.24
C PRO A 20 -11.55 14.29 -22.73
N SER A 21 -10.34 14.18 -23.27
CA SER A 21 -9.19 14.98 -22.84
C SER A 21 -9.15 16.41 -23.42
N ASP A 22 -10.04 16.73 -24.35
CA ASP A 22 -10.11 17.97 -25.12
C ASP A 22 -11.23 18.92 -24.67
N GLN A 23 -11.77 18.69 -23.46
CA GLN A 23 -12.86 19.49 -22.89
C GLN A 23 -12.45 20.06 -21.53
N ASP A 24 -12.98 21.23 -21.21
CA ASP A 24 -12.88 21.81 -19.88
C ASP A 24 -13.91 21.16 -18.95
N TYR A 25 -13.51 20.90 -17.71
CA TYR A 25 -14.34 20.27 -16.69
C TYR A 25 -14.53 21.17 -15.49
N GLN A 26 -15.68 21.02 -14.85
CA GLN A 26 -15.99 21.59 -13.55
C GLN A 26 -16.58 20.48 -12.68
N LEU A 27 -16.07 20.36 -11.45
CA LEU A 27 -16.66 19.49 -10.45
C LEU A 27 -17.88 20.17 -9.84
N GLN A 28 -18.96 19.42 -9.68
CA GLN A 28 -20.12 19.81 -8.89
C GLN A 28 -20.33 18.77 -7.78
N ILE A 29 -20.34 19.23 -6.53
CA ILE A 29 -20.61 18.41 -5.35
C ILE A 29 -21.95 18.83 -4.78
N GLN A 30 -22.85 17.87 -4.56
CA GLN A 30 -24.14 18.08 -3.90
C GLN A 30 -24.16 17.31 -2.58
N ILE A 31 -24.36 18.02 -1.46
CA ILE A 31 -24.48 17.45 -0.12
C ILE A 31 -25.89 17.76 0.40
N GLY A 32 -26.73 16.73 0.51
CA GLY A 32 -28.15 16.88 0.83
C GLY A 32 -28.88 17.76 -0.18
N GLU A 33 -29.97 18.43 0.24
CA GLU A 33 -30.81 19.25 -0.65
C GLU A 33 -30.35 20.71 -0.78
N HIS A 34 -29.45 21.18 0.10
CA HIS A 34 -29.21 22.62 0.26
C HIS A 34 -27.74 23.03 0.12
N GLU A 35 -26.80 22.08 0.10
CA GLU A 35 -25.39 22.42 0.01
C GLU A 35 -24.83 21.98 -1.33
N GLN A 36 -24.40 22.96 -2.12
CA GLN A 36 -23.80 22.74 -3.42
C GLN A 36 -22.45 23.43 -3.46
N TYR A 37 -21.45 22.74 -4.00
CA TYR A 37 -20.11 23.25 -4.22
C TYR A 37 -19.74 23.07 -5.69
N ILE A 38 -19.01 24.03 -6.23
CA ILE A 38 -18.51 24.01 -7.60
C ILE A 38 -17.02 24.32 -7.61
N SER A 39 -16.26 23.62 -8.43
CA SER A 39 -14.87 23.99 -8.68
C SER A 39 -14.77 25.14 -9.69
N ASP A 40 -13.58 25.70 -9.87
CA ASP A 40 -13.25 26.43 -11.09
C ASP A 40 -13.24 25.47 -12.31
N TRP A 41 -13.31 26.06 -13.50
CA TRP A 41 -13.12 25.30 -14.74
C TRP A 41 -11.66 24.91 -14.89
N MET A 42 -11.42 23.66 -15.28
CA MET A 42 -10.08 23.08 -15.38
C MET A 42 -9.91 22.35 -16.71
N GLN A 43 -8.71 22.43 -17.26
CA GLN A 43 -8.32 21.68 -18.45
C GLN A 43 -7.61 20.38 -18.03
N PRO A 44 -7.91 19.22 -18.65
CA PRO A 44 -7.22 17.98 -18.38
C PRO A 44 -5.72 18.06 -18.61
N ALA A 45 -4.93 17.89 -17.55
CA ALA A 45 -3.47 17.79 -17.65
C ALA A 45 -3.06 16.36 -18.02
N MET A 46 -2.36 16.20 -19.14
CA MET A 46 -1.85 14.91 -19.60
C MET A 46 -0.46 14.67 -19.02
N ALA A 47 -0.34 13.67 -18.15
CA ALA A 47 0.96 13.26 -17.65
C ALA A 47 1.82 12.72 -18.81
N PRO A 48 3.06 13.23 -18.99
CA PRO A 48 4.01 12.61 -19.90
C PRO A 48 4.43 11.22 -19.39
N PRO A 49 5.03 10.38 -20.24
CA PRO A 49 5.43 9.03 -19.86
C PRO A 49 6.46 8.99 -18.73
N ILE A 50 6.35 7.96 -17.87
CA ILE A 50 7.40 7.59 -16.93
C ILE A 50 8.48 6.83 -17.69
N GLU A 51 9.67 7.42 -17.85
CA GLU A 51 10.79 6.83 -18.60
C GLU A 51 11.25 5.52 -17.96
N GLY A 52 11.38 5.48 -16.63
CA GLY A 52 11.98 4.35 -15.94
C GLY A 52 11.72 4.34 -14.45
N MET A 53 11.72 3.15 -13.87
CA MET A 53 11.85 2.95 -12.44
C MET A 53 12.98 1.96 -12.21
N PHE A 54 13.76 2.18 -11.15
CA PHE A 54 14.86 1.30 -10.77
C PHE A 54 15.04 1.35 -9.27
N PHE A 55 15.80 0.41 -8.73
CA PHE A 55 16.19 0.43 -7.32
C PHE A 55 17.71 0.28 -7.18
N THR A 56 18.23 0.79 -6.08
CA THR A 56 19.61 0.53 -5.64
C THR A 56 19.59 -0.13 -4.28
N ARG A 57 20.72 -0.78 -3.96
CA ARG A 57 20.94 -1.43 -2.68
C ARG A 57 22.06 -0.70 -1.95
N GLU A 58 21.76 -0.20 -0.76
CA GLU A 58 22.72 0.49 0.10
C GLU A 58 22.90 -0.26 1.42
N GLU A 59 23.71 0.25 2.36
CA GLU A 59 24.02 -0.47 3.60
C GLU A 59 22.79 -0.65 4.51
N ASP A 60 21.80 0.25 4.41
CA ASP A 60 20.67 0.35 5.31
C ASP A 60 19.31 -0.01 4.69
N GLY A 61 19.27 -0.27 3.37
CA GLY A 61 18.04 -0.66 2.69
C GLY A 61 18.07 -0.58 1.17
N VAL A 62 16.88 -0.74 0.61
CA VAL A 62 16.59 -0.58 -0.82
C VAL A 62 16.03 0.82 -1.05
N TYR A 63 16.56 1.52 -2.04
CA TYR A 63 16.07 2.82 -2.47
C TYR A 63 15.46 2.70 -3.85
N ILE A 64 14.25 3.20 -4.03
CA ILE A 64 13.51 3.11 -5.28
C ILE A 64 13.42 4.49 -5.91
N TYR A 65 13.78 4.56 -7.18
CA TYR A 65 13.87 5.79 -7.94
C TYR A 65 13.01 5.77 -9.20
N LEU A 66 12.64 6.96 -9.64
CA LEU A 66 11.91 7.20 -10.87
C LEU A 66 12.63 8.22 -11.76
N ASN A 67 12.62 7.92 -13.05
CA ASN A 67 13.02 8.82 -14.12
C ASN A 67 11.78 9.18 -14.95
N SER A 68 11.67 10.45 -15.32
CA SER A 68 10.57 11.01 -16.07
C SER A 68 11.03 12.15 -16.95
N ARG A 69 10.11 12.69 -17.75
CA ARG A 69 10.36 13.82 -18.63
C ARG A 69 9.14 14.73 -18.68
N GLY A 70 9.36 16.03 -18.59
CA GLY A 70 8.35 17.06 -18.87
C GLY A 70 8.94 18.45 -18.69
N GLU A 71 8.90 19.24 -19.75
CA GLU A 71 9.34 20.63 -19.75
C GLU A 71 8.22 21.52 -19.19
N ASP A 72 8.56 22.43 -18.28
CA ASP A 72 7.61 23.35 -17.63
C ASP A 72 6.41 22.68 -16.92
N ASN A 73 6.51 21.37 -16.61
CA ASN A 73 5.49 20.65 -15.87
C ASN A 73 5.80 20.57 -14.37
N TYR A 74 4.75 20.63 -13.56
CA TYR A 74 4.77 20.23 -12.15
C TYR A 74 4.24 18.82 -12.00
N PHE A 75 4.83 18.05 -11.09
CA PHE A 75 4.51 16.64 -10.91
C PHE A 75 4.15 16.32 -9.47
N LEU A 76 3.17 15.43 -9.34
CA LEU A 76 2.85 14.71 -8.11
C LEU A 76 3.00 13.22 -8.37
N TRP A 77 3.85 12.58 -7.57
CA TRP A 77 3.96 11.13 -7.50
C TRP A 77 3.40 10.63 -6.18
N THR A 78 2.46 9.69 -6.30
CA THR A 78 1.94 8.90 -5.17
C THR A 78 2.25 7.44 -5.42
N THR A 79 2.41 6.66 -4.36
CA THR A 79 2.79 5.25 -4.46
C THR A 79 1.84 4.33 -3.71
N GLU A 80 1.72 3.12 -4.22
CA GLU A 80 1.01 2.02 -3.58
C GLU A 80 1.94 0.81 -3.57
N GLU A 81 2.26 0.37 -2.37
CA GLU A 81 3.10 -0.76 -2.11
C GLU A 81 2.24 -2.00 -1.97
N THR A 82 2.78 -3.13 -2.40
CA THR A 82 2.21 -4.43 -2.08
C THR A 82 3.34 -5.41 -1.90
N TRP A 83 3.26 -6.31 -0.94
CA TRP A 83 4.27 -7.35 -0.73
C TRP A 83 3.64 -8.67 -0.34
N GLN A 84 4.34 -9.72 -0.74
CA GLN A 84 4.04 -11.09 -0.36
C GLN A 84 4.84 -11.45 0.89
N PHE A 85 4.22 -12.12 1.85
CA PHE A 85 4.87 -12.58 3.07
C PHE A 85 4.30 -13.92 3.53
N ARG A 86 5.02 -14.59 4.43
CA ARG A 86 4.56 -15.83 5.06
C ARG A 86 4.37 -15.68 6.56
N SER A 87 3.48 -16.50 7.14
CA SER A 87 3.52 -16.75 8.58
C SER A 87 4.83 -17.43 8.97
N TRP A 88 5.22 -17.30 10.24
CA TRP A 88 6.51 -17.80 10.73
C TRP A 88 6.64 -19.32 10.56
N PHE A 89 5.60 -20.06 10.93
CA PHE A 89 5.49 -21.50 10.70
C PHE A 89 4.46 -21.78 9.61
N ASN A 90 4.71 -22.84 8.83
CA ASN A 90 3.77 -23.35 7.85
C ASN A 90 2.93 -24.47 8.48
N PRO A 91 1.63 -24.24 8.79
CA PRO A 91 0.78 -25.23 9.42
C PRO A 91 0.36 -26.30 8.39
N ILE A 92 1.08 -27.42 8.37
CA ILE A 92 0.80 -28.54 7.45
C ILE A 92 -0.43 -29.36 7.91
N TYR A 93 -0.74 -29.31 9.21
CA TYR A 93 -1.82 -30.08 9.83
C TYR A 93 -2.80 -29.17 10.55
N ARG A 94 -4.01 -29.69 10.79
CA ARG A 94 -5.02 -29.06 11.63
C ARG A 94 -5.78 -30.09 12.45
N TYR A 95 -6.35 -29.63 13.56
CA TYR A 95 -7.25 -30.44 14.36
C TYR A 95 -8.67 -30.43 13.77
N GLU A 96 -9.33 -31.58 13.79
CA GLU A 96 -10.73 -31.77 13.38
C GLU A 96 -11.56 -32.15 14.62
N PRO A 97 -12.32 -31.20 15.21
CA PRO A 97 -13.02 -31.43 16.47
C PRO A 97 -14.09 -32.53 16.40
N TYR A 98 -14.75 -32.72 15.24
CA TYR A 98 -15.83 -33.70 15.11
C TYR A 98 -15.35 -35.14 15.18
N THR A 99 -14.15 -35.42 14.65
CA THR A 99 -13.54 -36.76 14.66
C THR A 99 -12.48 -36.90 15.75
N ASN A 100 -12.12 -35.80 16.43
CA ASN A 100 -11.01 -35.71 17.37
C ASN A 100 -9.68 -36.22 16.77
N THR A 101 -9.40 -35.86 15.52
CA THR A 101 -8.19 -36.28 14.79
C THR A 101 -7.38 -35.10 14.29
N ILE A 102 -6.10 -35.34 13.99
CA ILE A 102 -5.27 -34.40 13.26
C ILE A 102 -5.21 -34.84 11.81
N ILE A 103 -5.48 -33.92 10.90
CA ILE A 103 -5.55 -34.15 9.46
C ILE A 103 -4.70 -33.12 8.71
N PRO A 104 -4.25 -33.42 7.47
CA PRO A 104 -3.59 -32.43 6.63
C PRO A 104 -4.46 -31.19 6.41
N ARG A 105 -3.84 -30.02 6.38
CA ARG A 105 -4.50 -28.75 6.10
C ARG A 105 -4.48 -28.50 4.58
N GLU A 106 -5.66 -28.28 4.01
CA GLU A 106 -5.82 -27.93 2.59
C GLU A 106 -5.85 -26.42 2.35
N GLU A 107 -6.26 -25.64 3.35
CA GLU A 107 -6.31 -24.18 3.29
C GLU A 107 -4.92 -23.55 3.31
N ASN A 108 -4.64 -22.65 2.37
CA ASN A 108 -3.43 -21.83 2.43
C ASN A 108 -3.66 -20.66 3.39
N ILE A 109 -3.09 -20.76 4.58
CA ILE A 109 -3.07 -19.68 5.59
C ILE A 109 -1.65 -19.20 5.88
N ASN A 110 -0.66 -19.72 5.13
CA ASN A 110 0.74 -19.43 5.33
C ASN A 110 1.24 -18.32 4.39
N LEU A 111 0.69 -18.15 3.19
CA LEU A 111 1.13 -17.16 2.22
C LEU A 111 0.08 -16.08 2.02
N CYS A 112 0.44 -14.84 2.32
CA CYS A 112 -0.46 -13.69 2.23
C CYS A 112 0.19 -12.53 1.48
N TYR A 113 -0.67 -11.58 1.12
CA TYR A 113 -0.35 -10.31 0.52
C TYR A 113 -0.83 -9.19 1.45
N ARG A 114 -0.07 -8.09 1.47
CA ARG A 114 -0.47 -6.85 2.11
C ARG A 114 -0.28 -5.70 1.15
N ASN A 115 -1.26 -4.82 1.10
CA ASN A 115 -1.26 -3.60 0.30
C ASN A 115 -1.21 -2.38 1.24
N GLU A 116 -0.47 -1.36 0.84
CA GLU A 116 -0.34 -0.11 1.60
C GLU A 116 -0.21 1.06 0.63
N LYS A 117 -1.14 2.03 0.72
CA LYS A 117 -0.99 3.32 0.03
C LYS A 117 -0.06 4.20 0.86
N SER A 118 1.02 4.68 0.26
CA SER A 118 1.94 5.58 0.96
C SER A 118 1.29 6.95 1.15
N GLY A 119 1.43 7.48 2.37
CA GLY A 119 1.07 8.87 2.67
C GLY A 119 2.09 9.89 2.15
N ASP A 120 3.26 9.43 1.66
CA ASP A 120 4.32 10.30 1.19
C ASP A 120 3.92 11.03 -0.10
N ILE A 121 3.97 12.36 -0.05
CA ILE A 121 3.70 13.23 -1.18
C ILE A 121 5.04 13.62 -1.81
N ARG A 122 5.32 13.09 -3.01
CA ARG A 122 6.53 13.44 -3.75
C ARG A 122 6.17 14.44 -4.84
N LEU A 123 6.78 15.62 -4.77
CA LEU A 123 6.59 16.72 -5.72
C LEU A 123 7.86 16.98 -6.49
N GLY A 124 7.71 17.33 -7.78
CA GLY A 124 8.82 17.73 -8.62
C GLY A 124 8.42 18.76 -9.66
N SER A 125 9.40 19.41 -10.27
CA SER A 125 9.19 20.38 -11.33
C SER A 125 10.26 20.19 -12.41
N GLY A 126 9.81 20.20 -13.66
CA GLY A 126 10.69 20.23 -14.83
C GLY A 126 11.25 21.61 -15.15
N ALA A 127 10.81 22.67 -14.46
CA ALA A 127 11.14 24.06 -14.80
C ALA A 127 12.64 24.41 -14.72
N GLN A 128 13.45 23.61 -14.01
CA GLN A 128 14.91 23.79 -13.90
C GLN A 128 15.71 22.69 -14.63
N SER A 129 15.03 21.79 -15.34
CA SER A 129 15.68 20.69 -16.03
C SER A 129 16.12 21.07 -17.44
N VAL A 130 17.29 20.59 -17.86
CA VAL A 130 17.74 20.69 -19.25
C VAL A 130 16.92 19.68 -20.06
N ASP A 131 16.26 20.12 -21.14
CA ASP A 131 15.41 19.32 -22.02
C ASP A 131 14.23 18.61 -21.33
N GLY A 132 13.78 19.11 -20.17
CA GLY A 132 12.66 18.53 -19.42
C GLY A 132 13.01 17.24 -18.66
N GLU A 133 14.28 16.84 -18.55
CA GLU A 133 14.66 15.56 -17.92
C GLU A 133 14.59 15.60 -16.38
N ILE A 134 13.86 14.66 -15.79
CA ILE A 134 13.77 14.47 -14.35
C ILE A 134 14.35 13.10 -14.01
N ARG A 135 15.46 13.05 -13.27
CA ARG A 135 16.17 11.81 -12.96
C ARG A 135 16.32 11.58 -11.47
N GLY A 136 16.24 10.31 -11.08
CA GLY A 136 16.57 9.87 -9.72
C GLY A 136 15.64 10.41 -8.65
N VAL A 137 14.35 10.61 -8.96
CA VAL A 137 13.36 10.98 -7.94
C VAL A 137 13.23 9.82 -6.98
N GLU A 138 13.68 9.99 -5.74
CA GLU A 138 13.52 8.98 -4.70
C GLU A 138 12.05 8.90 -4.28
N LEU A 139 11.47 7.71 -4.45
CA LEU A 139 10.07 7.45 -4.17
C LEU A 139 9.87 6.76 -2.82
N MET A 140 10.76 5.82 -2.50
CA MET A 140 10.61 4.98 -1.32
C MET A 140 11.98 4.45 -0.86
N ARG A 141 12.14 4.37 0.46
CA ARG A 141 13.23 3.65 1.12
C ARG A 141 12.67 2.50 1.93
N ILE A 142 13.10 1.28 1.62
CA ILE A 142 12.69 0.07 2.34
C ILE A 142 13.86 -0.41 3.22
N PRO A 143 13.74 -0.39 4.56
CA PRO A 143 14.83 -0.82 5.44
C PRO A 143 15.29 -2.26 5.18
N ILE A 144 16.59 -2.52 5.36
CA ILE A 144 17.26 -3.82 5.12
C ILE A 144 16.56 -5.05 5.75
N TYR A 145 15.91 -4.89 6.91
CA TYR A 145 15.23 -5.98 7.61
C TYR A 145 13.70 -5.95 7.48
N SER A 146 13.17 -5.13 6.59
CA SER A 146 11.72 -5.03 6.36
C SER A 146 11.15 -6.34 5.82
N GLU A 147 10.00 -6.77 6.36
CA GLU A 147 9.23 -7.90 5.82
C GLU A 147 8.88 -7.71 4.35
N LYS A 148 8.73 -6.45 3.90
CA LYS A 148 8.45 -6.10 2.51
C LYS A 148 9.43 -6.77 1.54
N LEU A 149 10.69 -6.96 1.94
CA LEU A 149 11.74 -7.57 1.13
C LEU A 149 11.84 -9.10 1.30
N GLY A 150 10.96 -9.74 2.08
CA GLY A 150 11.10 -11.14 2.49
C GLY A 150 10.82 -12.19 1.41
N LEU A 151 9.94 -11.89 0.45
CA LEU A 151 9.61 -12.79 -0.66
C LEU A 151 9.60 -12.02 -1.98
N ARG A 152 8.57 -11.20 -2.18
CA ARG A 152 8.43 -10.36 -3.37
C ARG A 152 7.71 -9.08 -3.01
N TYR A 153 8.23 -7.98 -3.51
CA TYR A 153 7.72 -6.65 -3.32
C TYR A 153 7.30 -6.05 -4.66
N SER A 154 6.26 -5.23 -4.63
CA SER A 154 5.81 -4.43 -5.75
C SER A 154 5.50 -3.01 -5.29
N ILE A 155 5.83 -2.04 -6.13
CA ILE A 155 5.41 -0.65 -5.97
C ILE A 155 4.86 -0.14 -7.29
N GLU A 156 3.65 0.41 -7.25
CA GLU A 156 3.09 1.18 -8.35
C GLU A 156 3.18 2.67 -8.04
N VAL A 157 3.48 3.46 -9.06
CA VAL A 157 3.58 4.91 -8.98
C VAL A 157 2.57 5.51 -9.91
N TRP A 158 1.84 6.51 -9.41
CA TRP A 158 0.96 7.36 -10.21
C TRP A 158 1.62 8.71 -10.39
N GLN A 159 2.01 9.02 -11.63
CA GLN A 159 2.48 10.33 -12.02
C GLN A 159 1.31 11.19 -12.50
N ARG A 160 1.11 12.34 -11.87
CA ARG A 160 0.13 13.34 -12.27
C ARG A 160 0.84 14.65 -12.61
N THR A 161 0.45 15.27 -13.72
CA THR A 161 0.85 16.64 -14.01
C THR A 161 -0.08 17.59 -13.27
N LEU A 162 0.50 18.60 -12.64
CA LEU A 162 -0.19 19.65 -11.91
C LEU A 162 -0.07 20.98 -12.65
N ASP A 163 -1.10 21.81 -12.54
CA ASP A 163 -0.95 23.24 -12.76
C ASP A 163 -0.23 23.90 -11.56
N HIS A 164 0.14 25.16 -11.70
CA HIS A 164 0.89 25.88 -10.66
C HIS A 164 0.13 25.95 -9.33
N ALA A 165 -1.17 26.25 -9.35
CA ALA A 165 -1.97 26.41 -8.14
C ALA A 165 -2.17 25.06 -7.41
N ALA A 166 -2.34 23.97 -8.15
CA ALA A 166 -2.36 22.62 -7.61
C ALA A 166 -1.02 22.24 -7.00
N PHE A 167 0.10 22.60 -7.64
CA PHE A 167 1.43 22.37 -7.08
C PHE A 167 1.64 23.12 -5.76
N GLU A 168 1.26 24.40 -5.68
CA GLU A 168 1.32 25.19 -4.44
C GLU A 168 0.43 24.61 -3.33
N PHE A 169 -0.77 24.13 -3.69
CA PHE A 169 -1.65 23.42 -2.75
C PHE A 169 -0.96 22.18 -2.18
N TRP A 170 -0.46 21.29 -3.02
CA TRP A 170 0.21 20.06 -2.57
C TRP A 170 1.50 20.34 -1.81
N GLU A 171 2.25 21.38 -2.19
CA GLU A 171 3.44 21.80 -1.47
C GLU A 171 3.09 22.27 -0.05
N SER A 172 1.95 22.96 0.09
CA SER A 172 1.43 23.39 1.38
C SER A 172 0.96 22.21 2.23
N ILE A 173 0.31 21.20 1.64
CA ILE A 173 -0.04 19.94 2.33
C ILE A 173 1.25 19.25 2.82
N ARG A 174 2.23 19.04 1.94
CA ARG A 174 3.50 18.37 2.28
C ARG A 174 4.23 19.10 3.42
N LYS A 175 4.33 20.43 3.34
CA LYS A 175 4.95 21.25 4.39
C LYS A 175 4.22 21.09 5.73
N ASN A 176 2.89 21.01 5.72
CA ASN A 176 2.11 20.84 6.95
C ASN A 176 2.20 19.41 7.53
N THR A 177 2.42 18.38 6.70
CA THR A 177 2.54 16.98 7.16
C THR A 177 3.95 16.62 7.63
N ASP A 178 4.97 17.20 7.00
CA ASP A 178 6.38 16.97 7.35
C ASP A 178 6.81 17.74 8.61
N ASP A 179 6.04 18.77 9.00
CA ASP A 179 6.23 19.52 10.24
C ASP A 179 5.73 18.68 11.42
N LEU A 180 6.65 17.90 12.00
CA LEU A 180 6.49 17.21 13.28
C LEU A 180 6.26 18.27 14.37
N GLY A 181 5.02 18.71 14.52
CA GLY A 181 4.62 19.85 15.33
C GLY A 181 5.40 20.03 16.64
N ASP A 182 6.15 21.12 16.74
CA ASP A 182 6.59 21.74 17.99
C ASP A 182 5.63 22.92 18.31
N ILE A 183 5.62 23.43 19.54
CA ILE A 183 4.81 24.60 19.94
C ILE A 183 5.16 25.88 19.15
N PHE A 184 6.25 25.83 18.38
CA PHE A 184 6.74 26.89 17.50
C PHE A 184 6.58 26.56 16.01
N SER A 185 5.97 25.43 15.66
CA SER A 185 5.69 25.11 14.25
C SER A 185 4.79 26.21 13.67
N PRO A 186 5.11 26.72 12.46
CA PRO A 186 4.28 27.71 11.80
C PRO A 186 2.82 27.25 11.75
N MET A 187 1.91 28.18 12.03
CA MET A 187 0.48 27.93 11.86
C MET A 187 0.24 27.45 10.42
N PRO A 188 -0.54 26.37 10.19
CA PRO A 188 -0.75 25.83 8.85
C PRO A 188 -1.14 26.95 7.90
N ALA A 189 -0.39 27.08 6.81
CA ALA A 189 -0.71 28.08 5.79
C ALA A 189 -2.13 27.83 5.29
N PHE A 190 -2.91 28.89 5.09
CA PHE A 190 -4.24 28.76 4.51
C PHE A 190 -4.13 28.01 3.18
N LEU A 191 -4.73 26.83 3.12
CA LEU A 191 -4.79 26.03 1.90
C LEU A 191 -5.82 26.68 0.99
N GLY A 192 -5.34 27.35 -0.06
CA GLY A 192 -6.22 27.83 -1.13
C GLY A 192 -7.06 26.68 -1.69
N SER A 193 -8.29 27.00 -2.11
CA SER A 193 -9.19 26.03 -2.73
C SER A 193 -9.68 26.58 -4.07
N ASN A 194 -9.75 25.73 -5.07
CA ASN A 194 -10.45 26.02 -6.32
C ASN A 194 -11.93 25.60 -6.26
N ILE A 195 -12.47 25.33 -5.07
CA ILE A 195 -13.85 24.90 -4.84
C ILE A 195 -14.56 25.95 -3.98
N LYS A 196 -15.79 26.32 -4.38
CA LYS A 196 -16.60 27.33 -3.67
C LYS A 196 -18.03 26.86 -3.44
N LYS A 197 -18.63 27.31 -2.33
CA LYS A 197 -20.05 27.07 -2.02
C LYS A 197 -20.93 27.97 -2.87
N VAL A 198 -21.90 27.37 -3.56
CA VAL A 198 -22.87 28.10 -4.38
C VAL A 198 -23.76 28.96 -3.49
N GLY A 199 -23.92 30.23 -3.85
CA GLY A 199 -24.73 31.21 -3.12
C GLY A 199 -24.07 31.79 -1.86
N ARG A 200 -22.86 31.34 -1.48
CA ARG A 200 -22.14 31.85 -0.30
C ARG A 200 -20.62 31.72 -0.44
N GLU A 201 -20.02 32.63 -1.22
CA GLU A 201 -18.58 32.62 -1.55
C GLU A 201 -17.66 32.93 -0.34
N ASP A 202 -18.18 33.47 0.77
CA ASP A 202 -17.44 33.68 2.03
C ASP A 202 -17.25 32.40 2.85
N THR A 203 -17.88 31.29 2.46
CA THR A 203 -17.73 30.02 3.18
C THR A 203 -16.36 29.43 2.89
N PRO A 204 -15.50 29.20 3.91
CA PRO A 204 -14.21 28.56 3.69
C PRO A 204 -14.42 27.12 3.21
N VAL A 205 -13.72 26.75 2.15
CA VAL A 205 -13.68 25.38 1.61
C VAL A 205 -12.21 24.96 1.59
N ILE A 206 -11.94 23.74 2.04
CA ILE A 206 -10.60 23.16 2.05
C ILE A 206 -10.57 22.04 1.03
N GLY A 207 -9.54 22.02 0.21
CA GLY A 207 -9.32 21.01 -0.81
C GLY A 207 -9.11 21.62 -2.18
N TYR A 208 -8.43 20.88 -3.04
CA TYR A 208 -8.17 21.26 -4.41
C TYR A 208 -8.49 20.07 -5.29
N ILE A 209 -9.12 20.32 -6.44
CA ILE A 209 -9.33 19.28 -7.44
C ILE A 209 -8.54 19.61 -8.71
N SER A 210 -7.97 18.57 -9.31
CA SER A 210 -7.34 18.63 -10.62
C SER A 210 -7.95 17.55 -11.50
N VAL A 211 -8.02 17.83 -12.80
CA VAL A 211 -8.47 16.88 -13.82
C VAL A 211 -7.31 16.57 -14.76
N GLY A 212 -7.17 15.30 -15.12
CA GLY A 212 -6.06 14.88 -15.95
C GLY A 212 -5.98 13.37 -16.11
N ARG A 213 -5.06 12.94 -16.95
CA ARG A 213 -4.70 11.54 -17.14
C ARG A 213 -3.39 11.29 -16.43
N SER A 214 -3.40 10.39 -15.46
CA SER A 214 -2.19 9.91 -14.79
C SER A 214 -1.47 8.89 -15.65
N GLU A 215 -0.15 8.90 -15.60
CA GLU A 215 0.67 7.77 -16.07
C GLU A 215 1.03 6.88 -14.88
N ARG A 216 1.10 5.57 -15.13
CA ARG A 216 1.36 4.56 -14.09
C ARG A 216 2.51 3.67 -14.50
N LYS A 217 3.35 3.31 -13.53
CA LYS A 217 4.41 2.33 -13.73
C LYS A 217 4.59 1.51 -12.46
N ARG A 218 4.84 0.22 -12.65
CA ARG A 218 5.01 -0.74 -11.57
C ARG A 218 6.41 -1.35 -11.64
N LEU A 219 7.04 -1.48 -10.49
CA LEU A 219 8.34 -2.14 -10.30
C LEU A 219 8.14 -3.32 -9.35
N PHE A 220 8.84 -4.42 -9.63
CA PHE A 220 8.94 -5.57 -8.74
C PHE A 220 10.36 -5.72 -8.23
N ILE A 221 10.49 -6.23 -7.00
CA ILE A 221 11.77 -6.59 -6.39
C ILE A 221 11.59 -7.97 -5.77
N ASP A 222 12.39 -8.93 -6.23
CA ASP A 222 12.37 -10.29 -5.72
C ASP A 222 13.40 -10.46 -4.61
N PHE A 223 13.14 -11.36 -3.66
CA PHE A 223 14.09 -11.68 -2.59
C PHE A 223 15.48 -12.06 -3.14
N THR A 224 15.53 -12.68 -4.33
CA THR A 224 16.77 -13.02 -5.02
C THR A 224 17.62 -11.81 -5.40
N ASP A 225 17.00 -10.66 -5.66
CA ASP A 225 17.69 -9.42 -6.04
C ASP A 225 18.41 -8.77 -4.85
N ILE A 226 17.92 -9.03 -3.64
CA ILE A 226 18.36 -8.35 -2.41
C ILE A 226 19.14 -9.26 -1.44
N ARG A 227 19.43 -10.50 -1.83
CA ARG A 227 20.27 -11.43 -1.04
C ARG A 227 21.63 -10.80 -0.65
N PRO A 228 22.16 -11.11 0.55
CA PRO A 228 21.72 -12.15 1.49
C PRO A 228 20.84 -11.60 2.64
N TRP A 229 20.20 -10.44 2.46
CA TRP A 229 19.39 -9.84 3.52
C TRP A 229 18.21 -10.74 3.87
N SER A 230 17.92 -10.84 5.17
CA SER A 230 16.80 -11.62 5.70
C SER A 230 15.95 -10.68 6.53
N PRO A 231 14.62 -10.63 6.29
CA PRO A 231 13.74 -9.78 7.07
C PRO A 231 13.79 -10.17 8.56
N ARG A 232 13.60 -9.19 9.43
CA ARG A 232 13.38 -9.38 10.87
C ARG A 232 11.98 -8.90 11.18
N ILE A 233 11.08 -9.86 11.36
CA ILE A 233 9.65 -9.59 11.55
C ILE A 233 9.39 -9.53 13.05
N ALA A 234 9.30 -8.32 13.60
CA ALA A 234 9.10 -8.12 15.05
C ALA A 234 7.83 -8.83 15.55
N ASP A 235 6.77 -8.84 14.73
CA ASP A 235 5.49 -9.52 15.00
C ASP A 235 5.62 -11.04 15.18
N TYR A 236 6.74 -11.66 14.75
CA TYR A 236 7.02 -13.09 14.94
C TYR A 236 8.16 -13.34 15.93
N SER A 237 8.63 -12.32 16.64
CA SER A 237 9.75 -12.47 17.58
C SER A 237 9.45 -13.40 18.77
N HIS A 238 8.17 -13.58 19.12
CA HIS A 238 7.71 -14.52 20.15
C HIS A 238 7.36 -15.90 19.61
N CYS A 239 7.41 -16.10 18.29
CA CYS A 239 6.95 -17.33 17.68
C CYS A 239 7.94 -18.48 17.92
N GLU A 240 7.48 -19.47 18.66
CA GLU A 240 8.20 -20.70 18.90
C GLU A 240 7.28 -21.91 18.78
N MET A 241 7.90 -23.06 18.55
CA MET A 241 7.22 -24.34 18.56
C MET A 241 7.34 -24.90 19.98
N VAL A 242 6.23 -25.01 20.69
CA VAL A 242 6.23 -25.43 22.10
C VAL A 242 6.52 -26.93 22.16
N PRO A 243 7.60 -27.38 22.82
CA PRO A 243 8.09 -28.76 22.71
C PRO A 243 7.27 -29.80 23.52
N ASP A 244 6.09 -29.43 23.99
CA ASP A 244 5.16 -30.34 24.67
C ASP A 244 4.65 -31.42 23.70
N ILE A 245 4.56 -32.66 24.17
CA ILE A 245 4.14 -33.80 23.34
C ILE A 245 2.67 -34.08 23.61
N ILE A 246 1.82 -33.63 22.69
CA ILE A 246 0.37 -33.81 22.76
C ILE A 246 0.00 -35.14 22.11
N ARG A 247 -0.56 -36.05 22.92
CA ARG A 247 -1.04 -37.36 22.46
C ARG A 247 -2.52 -37.32 22.14
N GLU A 248 -3.01 -38.34 21.42
CA GLU A 248 -4.39 -38.42 20.92
C GLU A 248 -5.46 -38.16 22.00
N HIS A 249 -5.29 -38.72 23.20
CA HIS A 249 -6.21 -38.51 24.32
C HIS A 249 -6.25 -37.06 24.85
N GLN A 250 -5.32 -36.21 24.46
CA GLN A 250 -5.20 -34.80 24.86
C GLN A 250 -5.61 -33.82 23.74
N TYR A 251 -5.90 -34.29 22.52
CA TYR A 251 -6.15 -33.42 21.38
C TYR A 251 -7.28 -32.43 21.63
N PHE A 252 -8.41 -32.90 22.14
CA PHE A 252 -9.55 -32.03 22.45
C PHE A 252 -9.20 -30.95 23.48
N GLU A 253 -8.44 -31.27 24.52
CA GLU A 253 -8.06 -30.29 25.56
C GLU A 253 -7.13 -29.21 25.01
N TYR A 254 -6.19 -29.59 24.13
CA TYR A 254 -5.14 -28.69 23.65
C TYR A 254 -5.52 -27.94 22.38
N PHE A 255 -6.00 -28.64 21.35
CA PHE A 255 -6.21 -28.12 20.00
C PHE A 255 -7.62 -27.59 19.75
N ASN A 256 -8.58 -27.83 20.65
CA ASN A 256 -9.90 -27.17 20.58
C ASN A 256 -9.85 -25.73 21.13
N ARG A 257 -8.68 -25.25 21.57
CA ARG A 257 -8.48 -23.88 22.04
C ARG A 257 -8.25 -22.96 20.83
N PRO A 258 -8.88 -21.77 20.78
CA PRO A 258 -8.90 -20.93 19.58
C PRO A 258 -7.54 -20.34 19.15
N ASN A 259 -6.56 -20.28 20.06
CA ASN A 259 -5.25 -19.69 19.80
C ASN A 259 -4.13 -20.73 19.69
N VAL A 260 -4.47 -22.02 19.55
CA VAL A 260 -3.50 -23.11 19.52
C VAL A 260 -3.62 -23.84 18.20
N GLU A 261 -2.49 -23.98 17.52
CA GLU A 261 -2.38 -24.67 16.24
C GLU A 261 -1.50 -25.91 16.35
N VAL A 262 -1.85 -26.92 15.56
CA VAL A 262 -1.08 -28.16 15.46
C VAL A 262 0.26 -27.84 14.81
N GLY A 263 1.35 -28.18 15.48
CA GLY A 263 2.69 -28.02 14.92
C GLY A 263 3.16 -29.28 14.19
N ASP A 264 4.44 -29.58 14.33
CA ASP A 264 5.10 -30.71 13.70
C ASP A 264 4.87 -32.04 14.46
N PRO A 265 4.92 -33.18 13.74
CA PRO A 265 4.90 -34.48 14.39
C PRO A 265 6.20 -34.70 15.18
N VAL A 266 6.07 -35.15 16.42
CA VAL A 266 7.21 -35.48 17.28
C VAL A 266 7.57 -36.95 17.09
N ILE A 267 8.81 -37.20 16.65
CA ILE A 267 9.34 -38.55 16.39
C ILE A 267 10.52 -38.79 17.34
N GLU A 268 10.44 -39.87 18.12
CA GLU A 268 11.51 -40.32 19.01
C GLU A 268 11.87 -41.77 18.67
N ASN A 269 13.16 -42.04 18.44
CA ASN A 269 13.66 -43.37 18.05
C ASN A 269 12.94 -43.98 16.83
N GLY A 270 12.51 -43.14 15.88
CA GLY A 270 11.78 -43.56 14.68
C GLY A 270 10.30 -43.87 14.90
N LEU A 271 9.78 -43.66 16.10
CA LEU A 271 8.38 -43.81 16.43
C LEU A 271 7.72 -42.44 16.58
N TRP A 272 6.57 -42.27 15.95
CA TRP A 272 5.71 -41.12 16.22
C TRP A 272 5.15 -41.23 17.64
N ILE A 273 5.32 -40.17 18.44
CA ILE A 273 4.92 -40.16 19.86
C ILE A 273 3.93 -39.05 20.22
N GLY A 274 3.59 -38.18 19.27
CA GLY A 274 2.62 -37.10 19.45
C GLY A 274 2.86 -35.93 18.50
N TRP A 275 2.26 -34.80 18.84
CA TRP A 275 2.43 -33.53 18.12
C TRP A 275 2.92 -32.48 19.09
N ASN A 276 3.71 -31.54 18.59
CA ASN A 276 3.91 -30.28 19.29
C ASN A 276 2.83 -29.28 18.86
N TYR A 277 2.88 -28.07 19.40
CA TYR A 277 1.93 -27.02 19.05
C TYR A 277 2.60 -25.65 18.97
N THR A 278 1.91 -24.71 18.34
CA THR A 278 2.28 -23.30 18.35
C THR A 278 1.01 -22.46 18.43
N TYR A 279 1.14 -21.15 18.28
CA TYR A 279 0.03 -20.21 18.38
C TYR A 279 -0.46 -19.79 16.99
N THR A 280 -1.76 -19.52 16.88
CA THR A 280 -2.41 -19.20 15.61
C THR A 280 -1.77 -18.02 14.89
N ASP A 281 -1.34 -17.00 15.62
CA ASP A 281 -0.65 -15.81 15.08
C ASP A 281 0.73 -16.10 14.47
N CYS A 282 1.35 -17.23 14.82
CA CYS A 282 2.60 -17.70 14.23
C CYS A 282 2.39 -18.53 12.96
N THR A 283 1.16 -18.96 12.67
CA THR A 283 0.82 -19.86 11.56
C THR A 283 -0.18 -19.31 10.57
N ASP A 284 -0.94 -18.27 10.94
CA ASP A 284 -2.00 -17.69 10.12
C ASP A 284 -1.64 -16.25 9.72
N CYS A 285 -1.15 -16.09 8.50
CA CYS A 285 -0.79 -14.77 7.97
C CYS A 285 -2.01 -13.88 7.72
N ARG A 286 -3.24 -14.43 7.70
CA ARG A 286 -4.49 -13.68 7.46
C ARG A 286 -4.80 -12.70 8.58
N LEU A 287 -4.18 -12.87 9.75
CA LEU A 287 -4.25 -11.88 10.84
C LEU A 287 -3.55 -10.56 10.48
N ARG A 288 -2.68 -10.56 9.46
CA ARG A 288 -1.87 -9.40 9.04
C ARG A 288 -2.05 -9.03 7.56
N GLY A 289 -2.77 -9.83 6.78
CA GLY A 289 -2.95 -9.64 5.34
C GLY A 289 -4.05 -10.51 4.77
N THR A 290 -4.07 -10.67 3.45
CA THR A 290 -5.08 -11.47 2.74
C THR A 290 -4.42 -12.57 1.93
N THR A 291 -5.10 -13.71 1.77
CA THR A 291 -4.69 -14.78 0.85
C THR A 291 -5.14 -14.50 -0.58
N GLU A 292 -5.93 -13.43 -0.79
CA GLU A 292 -6.33 -12.97 -2.11
C GLU A 292 -5.12 -12.38 -2.83
N LYS A 293 -4.75 -13.04 -3.93
CA LYS A 293 -3.63 -12.63 -4.77
C LYS A 293 -4.04 -11.42 -5.61
N PRO A 294 -3.25 -10.33 -5.63
CA PRO A 294 -3.55 -9.17 -6.48
C PRO A 294 -3.50 -9.53 -7.97
N ASP A 295 -4.40 -8.95 -8.78
CA ASP A 295 -4.53 -9.27 -10.21
C ASP A 295 -3.27 -8.99 -11.03
N PHE A 296 -2.48 -7.99 -10.63
CA PHE A 296 -1.22 -7.62 -11.28
C PHE A 296 -0.03 -8.49 -10.84
N TRP A 297 -0.23 -9.43 -9.91
CA TRP A 297 0.84 -10.23 -9.32
C TRP A 297 1.20 -11.42 -10.22
N ASP A 298 1.87 -11.15 -11.34
CA ASP A 298 2.31 -12.21 -12.26
C ASP A 298 3.41 -13.05 -11.62
N GLU A 299 3.17 -14.36 -11.46
CA GLU A 299 4.19 -15.33 -11.01
C GLU A 299 5.15 -15.62 -12.17
N GLU A 300 5.99 -14.65 -12.55
CA GLU A 300 7.24 -15.01 -13.19
C GLU A 300 8.15 -15.63 -12.10
N ILE A 301 8.36 -16.94 -12.24
CA ILE A 301 9.21 -17.82 -11.41
C ILE A 301 10.56 -17.99 -12.10
#